data_AF-A0A085MZ30-F1
#
_entry.id   AF-A0A085MZ30-F1
#
_cell.length_a   1.000
_cell.length_b   1.000
_cell.length_c   1.000
_cell.angle_alpha   90.00
_cell.angle_beta   90.00
_cell.angle_gamma   90.00
#
_symmetry.space_group_name_H-M   'P 1'
#
loop_
_entity.id
_entity.type
_entity.pdbx_description
1 polymer ?
#
loop_
_entity_poly.entity_id
_entity_poly.type
_entity_poly.pdbx_seq_one_letter_code
_entity_poly.pdbx_strand_id
1 'polypeptide(L)' 'MGILTLVEETDWVALIFLPKKLNKQVRLCANFSTGLNKALMTNAYPTPSPEDLHEALEGWVVDTLQLRPVRRLCEVSD' A
#
# COMPACT_ATOMS: atom_id res chain seq x y z
N MET A 1 9.00 -11.98 11.65
CA MET A 1 9.22 -10.85 12.57
C MET A 1 10.26 -9.95 11.91
N GLY A 2 10.17 -8.62 12.04
CA GLY A 2 11.02 -7.68 11.27
C GLY A 2 10.28 -6.75 10.31
N ILE A 3 9.02 -6.41 10.59
CA ILE A 3 8.24 -5.41 9.83
C ILE A 3 8.28 -4.04 10.52
N LEU A 4 8.39 -4.05 11.86
CA LEU A 4 8.48 -2.87 12.69
C LEU A 4 9.73 -3.00 13.55
N THR A 5 10.45 -1.90 13.68
CA THR A 5 11.62 -1.76 14.54
C THR A 5 11.31 -0.68 15.57
N LEU A 6 11.83 -0.84 16.78
CA LEU A 6 11.74 0.21 17.80
C LEU A 6 12.64 1.37 17.39
N VAL A 7 12.14 2.59 17.54
CA VAL A 7 12.88 3.83 17.30
C VAL A 7 12.74 4.69 18.54
N GLU A 8 13.85 5.18 19.08
CA GLU A 8 13.88 6.02 20.30
C GLU A 8 13.39 7.44 20.01
N GLU A 9 13.79 8.02 18.87
CA GLU A 9 13.43 9.38 18.47
C GLU A 9 13.09 9.46 16.97
N THR A 10 12.06 10.25 16.61
CA THR A 10 11.62 10.42 15.23
C THR A 10 11.00 11.80 15.02
N ASP A 11 11.34 12.44 13.91
CA ASP A 11 10.71 13.69 13.46
C ASP A 11 9.27 13.48 12.96
N TRP A 12 8.90 12.23 12.67
CA TRP A 12 7.61 11.85 12.12
C TRP A 12 6.82 10.96 13.07
N VAL A 13 5.58 11.36 13.34
CA VAL A 13 4.63 10.59 14.17
C VAL A 13 3.31 10.43 13.43
N ALA A 14 2.72 9.24 13.51
CA ALA A 14 1.40 8.94 12.96
C ALA A 14 0.50 8.32 14.03
N LEU A 15 -0.80 8.68 14.00
CA LEU A 15 -1.81 8.05 14.85
C LEU A 15 -2.02 6.59 14.43
N ILE A 16 -2.12 5.69 15.41
CA ILE A 16 -2.39 4.27 15.19
C ILE A 16 -3.84 3.95 15.50
N PHE A 17 -4.49 3.22 14.60
CA PHE A 17 -5.85 2.72 14.74
C PHE A 17 -5.87 1.19 14.66
N LEU A 18 -6.77 0.59 15.44
CA LEU A 18 -6.94 -0.87 15.54
C LEU A 18 -8.36 -1.31 15.13
N PRO A 19 -8.77 -1.13 13.86
CA PRO A 19 -10.09 -1.56 13.43
C PRO A 19 -10.25 -3.08 13.48
N LYS A 20 -11.42 -3.52 13.95
CA LYS A 20 -11.84 -4.93 13.93
C LYS A 20 -12.38 -5.27 12.55
N LYS A 21 -11.89 -6.36 11.97
CA LYS A 21 -12.43 -6.98 10.77
C LYS A 21 -13.68 -7.77 11.11
N LEU A 22 -14.50 -8.06 10.09
CA LEU A 22 -15.67 -8.93 10.20
C LEU A 22 -15.31 -10.34 10.71
N ASN A 23 -14.11 -10.83 10.36
CA ASN A 23 -13.58 -12.11 10.83
C ASN A 23 -12.99 -12.06 12.26
N LYS A 24 -13.33 -11.04 13.05
CA LYS A 24 -12.88 -10.80 14.44
C LYS A 24 -11.38 -10.54 14.62
N GLN A 25 -10.57 -10.56 13.56
CA GLN A 25 -9.17 -10.15 13.63
C GLN A 25 -9.05 -8.62 13.68
N VAL A 26 -7.93 -8.11 14.18
CA VAL A 26 -7.61 -6.68 14.18
C VAL A 26 -6.63 -6.35 13.05
N ARG A 27 -6.71 -5.15 12.47
CA ARG A 27 -5.65 -4.59 11.61
C ARG A 27 -4.93 -3.50 12.38
N LEU A 28 -3.60 -3.47 12.30
CA LEU A 28 -2.80 -2.31 12.69
C LEU A 28 -2.79 -1.34 11.51
N CYS A 29 -3.32 -0.14 11.70
CA CYS A 29 -3.37 0.90 10.67
C CYS A 29 -2.73 2.18 11.20
N ALA A 30 -1.68 2.67 10.54
CA ALA A 30 -1.13 4.01 10.79
C ALA A 30 -1.82 5.03 9.89
N ASN A 31 -2.14 6.20 10.45
CA ASN A 31 -2.76 7.30 9.72
C ASN A 31 -1.72 8.25 9.15
N PHE A 32 -1.29 7.97 7.93
CA PHE A 32 -0.32 8.81 7.22
C PHE A 32 -0.93 10.02 6.52
N SER A 33 -2.27 10.16 6.52
CA SER A 33 -2.96 11.26 5.82
C SER A 33 -2.76 12.64 6.44
N THR A 34 -2.46 12.70 7.74
CA THR A 34 -2.38 13.96 8.49
C THR A 34 -1.05 14.68 8.36
N GLY A 35 0.01 13.99 7.94
CA GLY A 35 1.35 14.57 7.80
C GLY A 35 2.12 13.93 6.66
N LEU A 36 2.54 12.68 6.85
CA LEU A 36 3.48 12.01 5.95
C LEU A 36 3.06 12.04 4.47
N ASN A 37 1.81 11.67 4.15
CA ASN A 37 1.36 11.63 2.76
C ASN A 37 1.38 13.01 2.06
N LYS A 38 1.33 14.11 2.81
CA LYS A 38 1.41 15.47 2.25
C LYS A 38 2.84 15.94 2.08
N ALA A 39 3.76 15.42 2.89
CA ALA A 39 5.18 15.76 2.84
C ALA A 39 5.93 15.01 1.74
N LEU A 40 5.43 13.83 1.35
CA LEU A 40 6.02 13.02 0.28
C LEU A 40 5.72 13.61 -1.11
N MET A 41 6.69 13.50 -2.00
CA MET A 41 6.47 13.76 -3.44
C MET A 41 5.77 12.55 -4.08
N THR A 42 4.67 12.80 -4.78
CA THR A 42 3.96 11.74 -5.51
C THR A 42 4.72 11.38 -6.78
N ASN A 43 5.32 10.19 -6.82
CA ASN A 43 5.81 9.60 -8.07
C ASN A 43 4.69 8.76 -8.71
N ALA A 44 3.78 9.41 -9.43
CA ALA A 44 2.66 8.74 -10.08
C ALA A 44 3.08 8.12 -11.41
N TYR A 45 3.46 6.84 -11.39
CA TYR A 45 3.56 6.06 -12.63
C TYR A 45 2.14 5.82 -13.17
N PRO A 46 1.89 6.00 -14.49
CA PRO A 46 0.56 5.87 -15.06
C PRO A 46 0.02 4.47 -14.77
N THR A 47 -1.11 4.43 -14.07
CA THR A 47 -1.89 3.20 -13.93
C THR A 47 -2.85 3.17 -15.11
N PRO A 48 -2.77 2.16 -16.00
CA PRO A 48 -3.65 2.09 -17.15
C PRO A 48 -5.10 1.95 -16.69
N SER A 49 -6.01 2.56 -17.44
CA SER A 49 -7.44 2.36 -17.22
C SER A 49 -7.85 0.92 -17.55
N PRO A 50 -8.99 0.43 -17.04
CA PRO A 50 -9.54 -0.84 -17.47
C PRO A 50 -9.72 -0.93 -18.98
N GLU A 51 -10.07 0.18 -19.63
CA GLU A 51 -10.25 0.29 -21.07
C GLU A 51 -8.91 0.14 -21.81
N ASP A 52 -7.87 0.87 -21.37
CA ASP A 52 -6.51 0.74 -21.93
C ASP A 52 -5.98 -0.70 -21.81
N LEU A 53 -6.27 -1.36 -20.68
CA LEU A 53 -5.90 -2.76 -20.46
C LEU A 53 -6.67 -3.70 -21.40
N HIS A 54 -7.95 -3.46 -21.62
CA HIS A 54 -8.77 -4.28 -22.49
C HIS A 54 -8.32 -4.18 -23.94
N GLU A 55 -8.08 -2.97 -24.44
CA GLU A 55 -7.54 -2.74 -25.79
C GLU A 55 -6.16 -3.38 -25.96
N ALA A 56 -5.27 -3.22 -24.97
CA ALA A 56 -3.94 -3.82 -25.01
C ALA A 56 -3.95 -5.36 -25.03
N LEU A 57 -5.04 -5.99 -24.57
CA LEU A 57 -5.18 -7.45 -24.46
C LEU A 57 -6.10 -8.05 -25.53
N GLU A 58 -6.64 -7.26 -26.45
CA GLU A 58 -7.56 -7.75 -27.48
C GLU A 58 -6.89 -8.80 -28.38
N GLY A 59 -7.55 -9.95 -28.56
CA GLY A 59 -7.03 -11.06 -29.37
C GLY A 59 -6.05 -11.98 -28.63
N TRP A 60 -5.71 -11.71 -27.38
CA TRP A 60 -4.85 -12.56 -26.55
C TRP A 60 -5.66 -13.50 -25.66
N VAL A 61 -5.15 -14.70 -25.44
CA VAL A 61 -5.65 -15.59 -24.38
C VAL A 61 -4.89 -15.27 -23.10
N VAL A 62 -5.54 -14.57 -22.17
CA VAL A 62 -4.99 -14.18 -20.88
C VAL A 62 -5.55 -15.05 -19.75
N ASP A 63 -4.68 -15.47 -18.84
CA ASP A 63 -5.07 -16.06 -17.56
C ASP A 63 -4.91 -15.02 -16.45
N THR A 64 -5.86 -15.00 -15.51
CA THR A 64 -5.95 -13.94 -14.49
C THR A 64 -5.36 -14.43 -13.17
N LEU A 65 -4.15 -13.98 -12.85
CA LEU A 65 -3.56 -14.17 -11.53
C LEU A 65 -3.85 -12.96 -10.62
N GLN A 66 -4.83 -13.11 -9.73
CA GLN A 66 -5.09 -12.11 -8.70
C GLN A 66 -4.09 -12.26 -7.56
N LEU A 67 -3.08 -11.40 -7.54
CA LEU A 67 -2.20 -11.28 -6.39
C LEU A 67 -2.98 -10.66 -5.23
N ARG A 68 -2.82 -11.20 -4.02
CA ARG A 68 -3.24 -10.43 -2.83
C ARG A 68 -2.42 -9.15 -2.81
N PRO A 69 -2.96 -7.98 -2.44
CA PRO A 69 -2.17 -6.77 -2.34
C PRO A 69 -1.04 -6.97 -1.32
N VAL A 70 0.18 -7.20 -1.82
CA VAL A 70 1.39 -7.34 -1.02
C VAL A 70 1.94 -5.92 -0.85
N ARG A 71 1.54 -5.21 0.21
CA ARG A 71 2.21 -3.95 0.61
C ARG A 71 3.60 -4.17 1.24
N ARG A 72 4.27 -5.28 0.91
CA ARG A 72 5.63 -5.64 1.37
C ARG A 72 6.64 -5.70 0.21
N LEU A 73 6.34 -5.08 -0.93
CA LEU A 73 7.17 -5.26 -2.13
C LEU A 73 8.41 -4.37 -2.17
N CYS A 74 8.53 -3.37 -1.28
CA CYS A 74 9.69 -2.47 -1.25
C CYS A 74 10.22 -2.32 0.17
N GLU A 75 11.54 -2.36 0.32
CA GLU A 75 12.22 -1.92 1.54
C GLU A 75 11.95 -0.43 1.74
N VAL A 76 11.74 -0.04 3.00
CA VAL A 76 11.67 1.38 3.35
C VAL A 76 13.11 1.85 3.43
N SER A 77 13.49 2.79 2.58
CA SER A 77 14.80 3.45 2.66
C SER A 77 14.94 4.19 3.99
N ASP A 78 16.13 4.10 4.60
CA ASP A 78 16.52 4.90 5.77
C ASP A 78 16.60 6.41 5.46
#